data_AF-A0A836PP67-F1
#
_entry.id   AF-A0A836PP67-F1
#
_cell.length_a   1.000
_cell.length_b   1.000
_cell.length_c   1.000
_cell.angle_alpha   90.00
_cell.angle_beta   90.00
_cell.angle_gamma   90.00
#
_symmetry.space_group_name_H-M   'P 1'
#
loop_
_entity.id
_entity.type
_entity.pdbx_description
1 polymer ?
#
loop_
_entity_poly.entity_id
_entity_poly.type
_entity_poly.pdbx_seq_one_letter_code
_entity_poly.pdbx_strand_id
1 'polypeptide(L)'
;MISDIEVMRFCYFNYKETKELSLSKRQVELITHLAINKATSRTVADKYDICVQNASQQLNNLFRKGYLVREEIDDKTGGYLFEYAVNSELFS
;
A
#
# COMPACT_ATOMS: atom_id res chain seq x y z
N MET A 1 -17.43 18.16 6.54
CA MET A 1 -17.18 16.96 7.36
C MET A 1 -18.32 16.01 7.07
N ILE A 2 -18.04 14.82 6.53
CA ILE A 2 -19.08 13.81 6.26
C ILE A 2 -19.48 13.21 7.61
N SER A 3 -20.78 13.02 7.85
CA SER A 3 -21.27 12.40 9.08
C SER A 3 -21.04 10.89 9.08
N ASP A 4 -20.94 10.29 10.27
CA ASP A 4 -20.79 8.83 10.42
C ASP A 4 -21.92 8.07 9.69
N ILE A 5 -23.15 8.59 9.74
CA ILE A 5 -24.31 7.98 9.06
C ILE A 5 -24.13 7.97 7.54
N GLU A 6 -23.60 9.05 6.96
CA GLU A 6 -23.34 9.12 5.52
C GLU A 6 -22.24 8.14 5.10
N VAL A 7 -21.17 8.01 5.90
CA VAL A 7 -20.12 7.01 5.66
C VAL A 7 -20.69 5.60 5.76
N MET A 8 -21.46 5.30 6.81
CA MET A 8 -22.10 4.00 6.99
C MET A 8 -23.03 3.65 5.82
N ARG A 9 -23.84 4.60 5.34
CA ARG A 9 -24.71 4.40 4.15
C ARG A 9 -23.87 4.13 2.91
N PHE A 10 -22.82 4.89 2.68
CA PHE A 10 -21.93 4.68 1.54
C PHE A 10 -21.32 3.27 1.57
N CYS A 11 -20.75 2.86 2.71
CA CYS A 11 -20.17 1.53 2.88
C CYS A 11 -21.20 0.41 2.71
N TYR A 12 -22.43 0.61 3.20
CA TYR A 12 -23.51 -0.37 3.06
C TYR A 12 -23.89 -0.60 1.59
N PHE A 13 -24.09 0.47 0.82
CA PHE A 13 -24.48 0.37 -0.60
C PHE A 13 -23.34 -0.07 -1.52
N ASN A 14 -22.08 0.18 -1.14
CA ASN A 14 -20.88 -0.15 -1.93
C ASN A 14 -20.00 -1.17 -1.21
N TYR A 15 -20.60 -2.17 -0.56
CA TYR A 15 -19.88 -3.04 0.39
C TYR A 15 -18.76 -3.85 -0.27
N LYS A 16 -18.91 -4.25 -1.54
CA LYS A 16 -17.91 -5.05 -2.25
C LYS A 16 -16.65 -4.22 -2.48
N GLU A 17 -16.84 -3.04 -3.06
CA GLU A 17 -15.80 -2.07 -3.37
C GLU A 17 -15.13 -1.59 -2.08
N THR A 18 -15.93 -1.27 -1.06
CA THR A 18 -15.44 -0.87 0.27
C THR A 18 -14.59 -1.96 0.89
N LYS A 19 -15.03 -3.22 0.83
CA LYS A 19 -14.27 -4.36 1.36
C LYS A 19 -12.95 -4.55 0.61
N GLU A 20 -12.96 -4.46 -0.71
CA GLU A 20 -11.77 -4.60 -1.55
C GLU A 20 -10.76 -3.48 -1.28
N LEU A 21 -11.23 -2.25 -1.11
CA LEU A 21 -10.38 -1.07 -0.86
C LEU A 21 -10.00 -0.91 0.61
N SER A 22 -10.69 -1.58 1.55
CA SER A 22 -10.43 -1.44 2.98
C SER A 22 -8.96 -1.69 3.36
N LEU A 23 -8.46 -0.88 4.28
CA LEU A 23 -7.10 -0.93 4.78
C LEU A 23 -7.10 -1.39 6.24
N SER A 24 -6.18 -2.29 6.58
CA SER A 24 -5.86 -2.56 7.97
C SER A 24 -5.05 -1.42 8.57
N LYS A 25 -5.02 -1.31 9.91
CA LYS A 25 -4.19 -0.33 10.62
C LYS A 25 -2.72 -0.36 10.16
N ARG A 26 -2.15 -1.55 10.04
CA ARG A 26 -0.76 -1.75 9.61
C ARG A 26 -0.52 -1.31 8.16
N GLN A 27 -1.51 -1.49 7.29
CA GLN A 27 -1.44 -1.01 5.91
C GLN A 27 -1.46 0.52 5.85
N VAL A 28 -2.27 1.17 6.68
CA VAL A 28 -2.26 2.64 6.81
C VAL A 28 -0.88 3.11 7.25
N GLU A 29 -0.30 2.51 8.29
CA GLU A 29 1.05 2.84 8.77
C GLU A 29 2.13 2.68 7.68
N LEU A 30 2.05 1.62 6.89
CA LEU A 30 2.95 1.38 5.76
C LEU A 30 2.79 2.45 4.68
N ILE A 31 1.56 2.78 4.27
CA ILE A 31 1.29 3.85 3.30
C ILE A 31 1.82 5.19 3.82
N THR A 32 1.54 5.52 5.09
CA THR A 32 2.04 6.75 5.72
C THR A 32 3.56 6.81 5.70
N HIS A 33 4.24 5.69 5.96
CA HIS A 33 5.70 5.65 5.85
C HIS A 33 6.20 5.89 4.42
N LEU A 34 5.50 5.35 3.42
CA LEU A 34 5.82 5.49 2.00
C LEU A 34 5.43 6.84 1.41
N ALA A 35 4.64 7.66 2.13
CA ALA A 35 4.28 9.00 1.68
C ALA A 35 5.49 9.95 1.60
N ILE A 36 6.55 9.65 2.36
CA ILE A 36 7.79 10.42 2.42
C ILE A 36 9.01 9.66 1.87
N ASN A 37 8.89 8.36 1.61
CA ASN A 37 9.99 7.52 1.15
C ASN A 37 9.51 6.51 0.10
N LYS A 38 10.39 6.13 -0.82
CA LYS A 38 10.20 4.92 -1.60
C LYS A 38 10.73 3.70 -0.85
N ALA A 39 10.23 2.50 -1.16
CA ALA A 39 10.71 1.28 -0.53
C ALA A 39 10.63 0.06 -1.43
N THR A 40 11.57 -0.85 -1.23
CA THR A 40 11.52 -2.22 -1.75
C THR A 40 10.98 -3.18 -0.71
N SER A 41 10.55 -4.37 -1.13
CA SER A 41 10.13 -5.44 -0.22
C SER A 41 11.17 -5.79 0.86
N ARG A 42 12.48 -5.64 0.57
CA ARG A 42 13.54 -5.86 1.55
C ARG A 42 13.58 -4.76 2.61
N THR A 43 13.55 -3.50 2.21
CA THR A 43 13.55 -2.38 3.16
C THR A 43 12.32 -2.39 4.08
N VAL A 44 11.15 -2.82 3.58
CA VAL A 44 9.94 -3.01 4.38
C VAL A 44 10.09 -4.20 5.33
N ALA A 45 10.65 -5.31 4.85
CA ALA A 45 10.91 -6.48 5.69
C ALA A 45 11.81 -6.14 6.89
N ASP A 46 12.90 -5.43 6.65
CA ASP A 46 13.85 -5.03 7.69
C ASP A 46 13.20 -4.05 8.69
N LYS A 47 12.44 -3.07 8.21
CA LYS A 47 11.78 -2.06 9.05
C LYS A 47 10.76 -2.65 10.01
N TYR A 48 9.97 -3.62 9.53
CA TYR A 48 8.85 -4.17 10.29
C TYR A 48 9.14 -5.54 10.90
N ASP A 49 10.39 -6.01 10.81
CA ASP A 49 10.84 -7.32 11.27
C ASP A 49 9.94 -8.46 10.78
N ILE A 50 9.77 -8.54 9.46
CA ILE A 50 8.99 -9.59 8.78
C ILE A 50 9.79 -10.20 7.63
N CYS A 51 9.40 -11.37 7.15
CA CYS A 51 10.03 -11.94 5.97
C CYS A 51 9.72 -11.13 4.69
N VAL A 52 10.66 -11.15 3.75
CA VAL A 52 10.58 -10.44 2.45
C VAL A 52 9.34 -10.86 1.65
N GLN A 53 8.92 -12.12 1.75
CA GLN A 53 7.74 -12.64 1.07
C GLN A 53 6.46 -11.97 1.59
N ASN A 54 6.35 -11.80 2.91
CA ASN A 54 5.22 -11.11 3.55
C ASN A 54 5.21 -9.63 3.14
N ALA A 55 6.36 -8.95 3.21
CA ALA A 55 6.48 -7.57 2.76
C ALA A 55 6.07 -7.40 1.28
N SER A 56 6.57 -8.29 0.40
CA SER A 56 6.23 -8.31 -1.03
C SER A 56 4.74 -8.52 -1.26
N GLN A 57 4.10 -9.43 -0.51
CA GLN A 57 2.66 -9.66 -0.61
C GLN A 57 1.86 -8.42 -0.18
N GLN A 58 2.25 -7.77 0.92
CA GLN A 58 1.59 -6.55 1.38
C GLN A 58 1.71 -5.40 0.37
N LEU A 59 2.92 -5.16 -0.15
CA LEU A 59 3.16 -4.12 -1.16
C LEU A 59 2.39 -4.40 -2.45
N ASN A 60 2.39 -5.65 -2.94
CA ASN A 60 1.63 -6.02 -4.13
C ASN A 60 0.12 -5.88 -3.92
N ASN A 61 -0.40 -6.22 -2.75
CA ASN A 61 -1.82 -6.04 -2.45
C ASN A 61 -2.19 -4.55 -2.45
N LEU A 62 -1.37 -3.69 -1.86
CA LEU A 62 -1.60 -2.25 -1.84
C LEU A 62 -1.47 -1.61 -3.23
N PHE A 63 -0.51 -2.07 -4.04
CA PHE A 63 -0.39 -1.70 -5.46
C PHE A 63 -1.64 -2.10 -6.24
N ARG A 64 -2.12 -3.34 -6.10
CA ARG A 64 -3.35 -3.83 -6.78
C ARG A 64 -4.60 -3.04 -6.39
N LYS A 65 -4.65 -2.54 -5.14
CA LYS A 65 -5.73 -1.67 -4.66
C LYS A 65 -5.60 -0.21 -5.13
N GLY A 66 -4.48 0.17 -5.77
CA GLY A 66 -4.23 1.51 -6.27
C GLY A 66 -3.62 2.49 -5.25
N TYR A 67 -3.31 2.05 -4.03
CA TYR A 67 -2.70 2.90 -2.99
C TYR A 67 -1.23 3.18 -3.24
N LEU A 68 -0.54 2.28 -3.94
CA LEU A 68 0.87 2.40 -4.29
C LEU A 68 1.03 2.36 -5.81
N VAL A 69 2.07 3.02 -6.28
CA VAL A 69 2.67 2.82 -7.60
C VAL A 69 4.00 2.09 -7.42
N ARG A 70 4.51 1.48 -8.50
CA ARG A 70 5.81 0.82 -8.47
C ARG A 70 6.56 1.01 -9.78
N GLU A 71 7.88 1.00 -9.70
CA GLU A 71 8.78 0.98 -10.85
C GLU A 71 9.77 -0.19 -10.73
N GLU A 72 10.21 -0.69 -11.88
CA GLU A 72 11.29 -1.67 -11.95
C GLU A 72 12.63 -0.95 -11.88
N ILE A 73 13.48 -1.37 -10.96
CA ILE A 73 14.85 -0.87 -10.80
C ILE A 73 15.84 -2.00 -11.00
N ASP A 74 16.99 -1.70 -11.59
CA ASP A 74 18.06 -2.69 -11.79
C ASP A 74 18.68 -3.09 -10.45
N ASP A 75 18.81 -4.40 -10.24
CA ASP A 75 19.50 -4.97 -9.10
C ASP A 75 20.99 -5.18 -9.43
N LYS A 76 21.85 -4.82 -8.48
CA LYS A 76 23.31 -4.91 -8.62
C LYS A 76 23.80 -6.35 -8.84
N THR A 77 22.99 -7.34 -8.47
CA THR A 77 23.32 -8.76 -8.63
C THR A 77 22.85 -9.36 -9.97
N GLY A 78 22.34 -8.55 -10.91
CA GLY A 78 21.93 -9.01 -12.23
C GLY A 78 20.47 -9.46 -12.32
N GLY A 79 19.56 -8.65 -11.78
CA GLY A 79 18.11 -8.84 -11.86
C GLY A 79 17.37 -7.50 -11.81
N TYR A 80 16.07 -7.53 -11.56
CA TYR A 80 15.28 -6.33 -11.29
C TYR A 80 14.55 -6.45 -9.95
N LEU A 81 14.29 -5.31 -9.32
CA LEU A 81 13.49 -5.18 -8.11
C LEU A 81 12.35 -4.20 -8.36
N PHE A 82 11.28 -4.32 -7.58
CA PHE A 82 10.24 -3.30 -7.56
C PHE A 82 10.50 -2.32 -6.41
N GLU A 83 10.58 -1.04 -6.76
CA GLU A 83 10.54 0.06 -5.81
C GLU A 83 9.11 0.64 -5.80
N TYR A 84 8.52 0.75 -4.61
CA TYR A 84 7.15 1.19 -4.40
C TYR A 84 7.13 2.60 -3.82
N ALA A 85 6.16 3.40 -4.26
CA ALA A 85 5.87 4.73 -3.74
C ALA A 85 4.37 4.90 -3.55
N VAL A 86 3.96 5.86 -2.72
CA VAL A 86 2.54 6.22 -2.59
C VAL A 86 2.02 6.79 -3.91
N ASN A 87 0.80 6.40 -4.28
CA ASN A 87 0.10 7.01 -5.42
C ASN A 87 -0.26 8.47 -5.08
N SER A 88 0.43 9.42 -5.70
CA SER A 88 0.26 10.86 -5.43
C SER A 88 -1.16 11.36 -5.71
N GLU A 89 -1.89 10.74 -6.65
CA GLU A 89 -3.25 11.15 -7.01
C GLU A 89 -4.26 10.99 -5.86
N LEU A 90 -3.93 10.17 -4.84
CA LEU A 90 -4.79 9.94 -3.68
C LEU A 90 -4.58 10.94 -2.55
N PHE A 91 -3.44 11.65 -2.54
CA PHE A 91 -3.01 12.50 -1.42
C PHE A 91 -2.71 13.95 -1.82
N SER A 92 -2.90 14.29 -3.10
CA SER A 92 -2.78 15.64 -3.68
C SER A 92 -4.06 16.46 -3.53
#